data_AF-A0A8T3ND35-F1
#
_entry.id   AF-A0A8T3ND35-F1
#
_cell.length_a   1.000
_cell.length_b   1.000
_cell.length_c   1.000
_cell.angle_alpha   90.00
_cell.angle_beta   90.00
_cell.angle_gamma   90.00
#
_symmetry.space_group_name_H-M   'P 1'
#
loop_
_entity.id
_entity.type
_entity.pdbx_description
1 polymer ?
#
loop_
_entity_poly.entity_id
_entity_poly.type
_entity_poly.pdbx_seq_one_letter_code
_entity_poly.pdbx_strand_id
1 'polypeptide(L)'
;MRVSEQKPSMAGENLGSRATQAAIAPTEAPDWANDPRRVDLAETMLSRAMRRGDHQALASHVMFLQEKGLDIQAVYERARVDCPNAPTLPELEADLVAARAEQP
;
A
#
# COMPACT_ATOMS: atom_id res chain seq x y z
N MET A 1 27.62 -38.51 67.34
CA MET A 1 27.12 -37.33 66.60
C MET A 1 26.19 -37.84 65.49
N ARG A 2 24.92 -37.43 65.51
CA ARG A 2 23.92 -37.73 64.46
C ARG A 2 23.79 -36.50 63.57
N VAL A 3 23.75 -36.68 62.25
CA VAL A 3 23.15 -35.78 61.25
C VAL A 3 23.02 -36.63 59.97
N SER A 4 21.84 -37.22 59.71
CA SER A 4 20.69 -36.65 59.01
C SER A 4 20.82 -36.78 57.49
N GLU A 5 19.96 -37.66 56.97
CA GLU A 5 19.66 -37.99 55.58
C GLU A 5 19.25 -36.76 54.77
N GLN A 6 19.60 -36.73 53.48
CA GLN A 6 18.93 -35.85 52.52
C GLN A 6 18.70 -36.58 51.19
N LYS A 7 17.43 -36.87 50.91
CA LYS A 7 16.91 -37.45 49.66
C LYS A 7 16.86 -36.39 48.57
N PRO A 8 17.12 -36.70 47.29
CA PRO A 8 16.70 -35.85 46.18
C PRO A 8 15.23 -36.14 45.86
N SER A 9 14.35 -35.14 46.00
CA SER A 9 12.95 -35.22 45.57
C SER A 9 12.74 -34.30 44.37
N MET A 10 12.33 -34.89 43.24
CA MET A 10 11.77 -34.18 42.11
C MET A 10 10.52 -33.41 42.53
N ALA A 11 10.42 -32.15 42.13
CA ALA A 11 9.15 -31.44 41.94
C ALA A 11 9.35 -30.44 40.81
N GLY A 12 8.54 -30.59 39.77
CA GLY A 12 8.68 -29.87 38.52
C GLY A 12 8.44 -28.38 38.64
N GLU A 13 9.21 -27.61 37.87
CA GLU A 13 8.86 -26.26 37.46
C GLU A 13 8.30 -26.34 36.04
N ASN A 14 6.97 -26.52 35.98
CA ASN A 14 6.18 -26.13 34.83
C ASN A 14 5.94 -24.61 34.97
N LEU A 15 6.89 -23.83 34.45
CA LEU A 15 6.71 -22.42 34.12
C LEU A 15 6.52 -22.40 32.60
N GLY A 16 5.30 -22.49 32.11
CA GLY A 16 4.36 -21.38 32.25
C GLY A 16 4.65 -20.38 31.13
N SER A 17 4.16 -20.70 29.94
CA SER A 17 3.64 -19.73 28.97
C SER A 17 4.43 -18.44 28.80
N ARG A 18 5.63 -18.51 28.22
CA ARG A 18 6.17 -17.34 27.51
C ARG A 18 5.52 -17.30 26.13
N ALA A 19 4.21 -17.00 26.13
CA ALA A 19 3.56 -16.48 24.95
C ALA A 19 4.28 -15.17 24.62
N THR A 20 5.26 -15.23 23.73
CA THR A 20 5.70 -14.07 23.00
C THR A 20 4.52 -13.68 22.12
N GLN A 21 3.55 -13.00 22.72
CA GLN A 21 2.59 -12.19 21.99
C GLN A 21 3.42 -11.06 21.40
N ALA A 22 4.04 -11.34 20.25
CA ALA A 22 4.45 -10.30 19.34
C ALA A 22 3.16 -9.55 19.05
N ALA A 23 2.98 -8.41 19.73
CA ALA A 23 2.03 -7.41 19.30
C ALA A 23 2.43 -7.11 17.86
N ILE A 24 1.66 -7.68 16.92
CA ILE A 24 1.70 -7.25 15.54
C ILE A 24 1.15 -5.84 15.63
N ALA A 25 2.04 -4.87 15.77
CA ALA A 25 1.67 -3.47 15.66
C ALA A 25 0.86 -3.37 14.35
N PRO A 26 -0.32 -2.73 14.35
CA PRO A 26 -1.00 -2.48 13.10
C PRO A 26 0.03 -1.76 12.22
N THR A 27 0.45 -2.41 11.13
CA THR A 27 1.30 -1.77 10.13
C THR A 27 0.48 -0.60 9.63
N GLU A 28 0.76 0.61 10.14
CA GLU A 28 0.07 1.81 9.71
C GLU A 28 0.12 1.83 8.18
N ALA A 29 -1.05 2.06 7.58
CA ALA A 29 -1.13 2.14 6.13
C ALA A 29 -0.10 3.20 5.68
N PRO A 30 0.76 2.87 4.70
CA PRO A 30 1.80 3.80 4.29
C PRO A 30 1.18 5.12 3.88
N ASP A 31 1.73 6.22 4.38
CA ASP A 31 1.26 7.57 4.08
C ASP A 31 1.78 8.00 2.70
N TRP A 32 0.98 7.73 1.68
CA TRP A 32 1.34 8.02 0.29
C TRP A 32 1.41 9.53 0.02
N ALA A 33 0.59 10.33 0.68
CA ALA A 33 0.50 11.77 0.45
C ALA A 33 1.74 12.51 0.95
N ASN A 34 2.35 12.04 2.06
CA ASN A 34 3.50 12.69 2.66
C ASN A 34 4.85 11.99 2.40
N ASP A 35 4.89 10.87 1.67
CA ASP A 35 6.14 10.18 1.27
C ASP A 35 6.57 10.56 -0.16
N PRO A 36 7.66 11.34 -0.34
CA PRO A 36 8.16 11.74 -1.65
C PRO A 36 8.43 10.56 -2.59
N ARG A 37 8.88 9.41 -2.06
CA ARG A 37 9.17 8.23 -2.89
C ARG A 37 7.91 7.61 -3.47
N ARG A 38 6.78 7.72 -2.76
CA ARG A 38 5.47 7.24 -3.22
C ARG A 38 4.92 8.16 -4.30
N VAL A 39 5.12 9.47 -4.12
CA VAL A 39 4.78 10.50 -5.10
C VAL A 39 5.58 10.30 -6.40
N ASP A 40 6.88 10.03 -6.33
CA ASP A 40 7.73 9.74 -7.50
C ASP A 40 7.34 8.43 -8.21
N LEU A 41 7.00 7.40 -7.43
CA LEU A 41 6.51 6.12 -7.96
C LEU A 41 5.17 6.30 -8.70
N ALA A 42 4.24 7.04 -8.10
CA ALA A 42 2.95 7.36 -8.70
C ALA A 42 3.12 8.05 -10.05
N GLU A 43 3.99 9.07 -10.11
CA GLU A 43 4.33 9.77 -11.35
C GLU A 43 4.92 8.83 -12.41
N THR A 44 5.84 7.95 -11.99
CA THR A 44 6.47 6.96 -12.88
C THR A 44 5.44 5.99 -13.46
N MET A 45 4.50 5.51 -12.63
CA MET A 45 3.43 4.60 -13.04
C MET A 45 2.51 5.26 -14.08
N LEU A 46 2.04 6.48 -13.80
CA LEU A 46 1.18 7.25 -14.71
C LEU A 46 1.90 7.55 -16.04
N SER A 47 3.12 8.08 -15.97
CA SER A 47 3.94 8.41 -17.16
C SER A 47 4.21 7.19 -18.04
N ARG A 48 4.33 6.00 -17.46
CA ARG A 48 4.55 4.76 -18.20
C ARG A 48 3.27 4.30 -18.91
N ALA A 49 2.12 4.40 -18.26
CA ALA A 49 0.83 4.08 -18.87
C ALA A 49 0.51 5.05 -20.02
N MET A 50 0.73 6.35 -19.80
CA MET A 50 0.59 7.41 -20.81
C MET A 50 1.46 7.16 -22.04
N ARG A 51 2.77 6.90 -21.86
CA ARG A 51 3.70 6.62 -22.99
C ARG A 51 3.31 5.39 -23.79
N ARG A 52 2.63 4.43 -23.18
CA ARG A 52 2.14 3.21 -23.84
C ARG A 52 0.77 3.39 -24.50
N GLY A 53 0.07 4.49 -24.22
CA GLY A 53 -1.33 4.66 -24.61
C GLY A 53 -2.27 3.66 -23.93
N ASP A 54 -1.88 3.13 -22.78
CA ASP A 54 -2.66 2.11 -22.06
C ASP A 54 -3.68 2.79 -21.15
N HIS A 55 -4.86 3.08 -21.71
CA HIS A 55 -5.93 3.79 -21.00
C HIS A 55 -6.47 3.00 -19.80
N GLN A 56 -6.55 1.67 -19.92
CA GLN A 56 -7.04 0.81 -18.84
C GLN A 56 -6.07 0.80 -17.65
N ALA A 57 -4.77 0.66 -17.90
CA ALA A 57 -3.76 0.75 -16.85
C ALA A 57 -3.72 2.15 -16.24
N LEU A 58 -3.84 3.20 -17.06
CA LEU A 58 -3.86 4.58 -16.61
C LEU A 58 -5.03 4.84 -15.65
N ALA A 59 -6.24 4.42 -16.04
CA ALA A 59 -7.44 4.50 -15.20
C ALA A 59 -7.27 3.73 -13.88
N SER A 60 -6.76 2.50 -13.95
CA SER A 60 -6.55 1.65 -12.77
C SER A 60 -5.54 2.29 -11.79
N HIS A 61 -4.48 2.91 -12.31
CA HIS A 61 -3.49 3.62 -11.50
C HIS A 61 -4.08 4.88 -10.87
N VAL A 62 -4.86 5.67 -11.62
CA VAL A 62 -5.53 6.87 -11.08
C VAL A 62 -6.45 6.50 -9.92
N MET A 63 -7.32 5.49 -10.09
CA MET A 63 -8.22 5.03 -9.02
C MET A 63 -7.44 4.57 -7.79
N PHE A 64 -6.41 3.73 -7.97
CA PHE A 64 -5.58 3.26 -6.87
C PHE A 64 -4.93 4.42 -6.10
N LEU A 65 -4.39 5.43 -6.80
CA LEU A 65 -3.73 6.57 -6.16
C LEU A 65 -4.71 7.49 -5.43
N GLN A 66 -5.93 7.68 -5.98
CA GLN A 66 -7.02 8.37 -5.30
C GLN A 66 -7.41 7.66 -4.00
N GLU A 67 -7.52 6.32 -4.01
CA GLU A 67 -7.78 5.52 -2.80
C GLU A 67 -6.67 5.65 -1.74
N LYS A 68 -5.44 5.99 -2.15
CA LYS A 68 -4.33 6.29 -1.22
C LYS A 68 -4.32 7.73 -0.72
N GLY A 69 -5.30 8.55 -1.10
CA GLY A 69 -5.40 9.94 -0.67
C GLY A 69 -4.34 10.85 -1.29
N LEU A 70 -3.74 10.44 -2.41
CA LEU A 70 -2.80 11.28 -3.15
C LEU A 70 -3.55 12.42 -3.83
N ASP A 71 -2.93 13.61 -3.90
CA ASP A 71 -3.38 14.67 -4.81
C ASP A 71 -3.10 14.25 -6.25
N ILE A 72 -4.07 13.53 -6.83
CA ILE A 72 -3.91 12.95 -8.16
C ILE A 72 -3.80 14.03 -9.22
N GLN A 73 -4.41 15.21 -9.02
CA GLN A 73 -4.35 16.27 -10.01
C GLN A 73 -2.91 16.78 -10.16
N ALA A 74 -2.25 17.11 -9.04
CA ALA A 74 -0.86 17.55 -9.06
C ALA A 74 0.08 16.49 -9.67
N VAL A 75 -0.08 15.22 -9.28
CA VAL A 75 0.81 14.14 -9.76
C VAL A 75 0.55 13.78 -11.22
N TYR A 76 -0.71 13.83 -11.68
CA TYR A 76 -1.07 13.57 -13.06
C TYR A 76 -0.55 14.65 -14.01
N GLU A 77 -0.66 15.93 -13.62
CA GLU A 77 -0.13 17.04 -14.41
C GLU A 77 1.39 16.94 -14.59
N ARG A 78 2.13 16.58 -13.53
CA ARG A 78 3.58 16.33 -13.63
C ARG A 78 3.89 15.15 -14.54
N ALA A 79 3.18 14.03 -14.39
CA ALA A 79 3.36 12.85 -15.24
C ALA A 79 3.09 13.11 -16.73
N ARG A 80 2.20 14.07 -17.04
CA ARG A 80 1.80 14.41 -18.42
C ARG A 80 2.76 15.35 -19.14
N VAL A 81 3.73 15.99 -18.45
CA VAL A 81 4.66 16.97 -19.03
C VAL A 81 5.34 16.44 -20.31
N ASP A 82 5.81 15.20 -20.29
CA ASP A 82 6.48 14.57 -21.43
C ASP A 82 5.53 13.79 -22.36
N CYS A 83 4.23 13.81 -22.08
CA CYS A 83 3.20 13.04 -22.79
C CYS A 83 2.04 13.95 -23.26
N PRO A 84 2.29 14.90 -24.19
CA PRO A 84 1.28 15.89 -24.58
C PRO A 84 0.02 15.28 -25.23
N ASN A 85 0.15 14.09 -25.81
CA ASN A 85 -0.95 13.34 -26.43
C ASN A 85 -1.72 12.45 -25.46
N ALA A 86 -1.27 12.33 -24.20
CA ALA A 86 -2.02 11.58 -23.20
C ALA A 86 -3.30 12.32 -22.82
N PRO A 87 -4.39 11.58 -22.49
CA PRO A 87 -5.63 12.19 -22.07
C PRO A 87 -5.40 13.07 -20.83
N THR A 88 -6.15 14.16 -20.73
CA THR A 88 -6.29 14.90 -19.48
C THR A 88 -7.03 14.05 -18.45
N LEU A 89 -6.88 14.40 -17.17
CA LEU A 89 -7.59 13.69 -16.10
C LEU A 89 -9.12 13.73 -16.30
N PRO A 90 -9.76 14.87 -16.67
CA PRO A 90 -11.19 14.89 -16.97
C PRO A 90 -11.60 14.05 -18.19
N GLU A 91 -10.76 13.98 -19.24
CA GLU A 91 -11.02 13.12 -20.40
C GLU A 91 -10.99 11.63 -20.01
N LEU A 92 -10.03 11.23 -19.17
CA LEU A 92 -9.95 9.88 -18.63
C LEU A 92 -11.15 9.54 -17.74
N GLU A 93 -11.59 10.46 -16.89
CA GLU A 93 -12.77 10.28 -16.04
C GLU A 93 -14.05 10.16 -16.87
N ALA A 94 -14.20 10.97 -17.93
CA ALA A 94 -15.32 10.87 -18.85
C ALA A 94 -15.35 9.52 -19.57
N ASP A 95 -14.19 9.02 -20.02
CA ASP A 95 -14.04 7.70 -20.65
C ASP A 95 -14.43 6.57 -19.69
N LEU A 96 -14.03 6.66 -18.42
CA LEU A 96 -14.40 5.68 -17.39
C LEU A 96 -15.91 5.67 -17.10
N VAL A 97 -16.53 6.85 -17.05
CA VAL A 97 -17.99 6.96 -16.87
C VAL A 97 -18.72 6.37 -18.08
N ALA A 98 -18.27 6.67 -19.29
CA ALA A 98 -18.82 6.11 -20.52
C ALA A 98 -18.68 4.58 -20.54
N ALA A 99 -17.48 4.05 -20.28
CA ALA A 99 -17.21 2.62 -20.24
C ALA A 99 -18.06 1.87 -19.21
N ARG A 100 -18.37 2.51 -18.07
CA ARG A 100 -19.26 1.94 -17.05
C ARG A 100 -20.73 1.95 -17.46
N ALA A 101 -21.17 2.97 -18.21
CA ALA A 101 -22.55 3.07 -18.68
C ALA A 101 -22.89 2.03 -19.77
N GLU A 102 -21.89 1.49 -20.47
CA GLU A 102 -22.06 0.48 -21.52
C GLU A 102 -21.99 -0.97 -21.01
N GLN A 103 -21.75 -1.20 -19.71
CA GLN A 103 -21.78 -2.55 -19.13
C GLN A 103 -23.23 -2.97 -18.81
N PRO A 104 -23.72 -4.11 -19.35
CA PRO A 104 -25.11 -4.56 -19.20
C PRO A 104 -25.50 -5.00 -17.79
#